data_AF-A0A976E0S1-F1
#
_entry.id   AF-A0A976E0S1-F1
#
_cell.length_a   1.000
_cell.length_b   1.000
_cell.length_c   1.000
_cell.angle_alpha   90.00
_cell.angle_beta   90.00
_cell.angle_gamma   90.00
#
_symmetry.space_group_name_H-M   'P 1'
#
loop_
_entity.id
_entity.type
_entity.pdbx_description
1 polymer ?
#
loop_
_entity_poly.entity_id
_entity_poly.type
_entity_poly.pdbx_seq_one_letter_code
_entity_poly.pdbx_strand_id
1 'polypeptide(L)'
;MTKTPIKELAETIKLFEAVKWVSSGEPEPLPHGEYMIPWVKFELAKSELGWRTLEFLAWAVSDVSRAGEDLLLMPTSPPPYLNTPGAVLAFVIEYRVDSLSDSERMRKTAAFLRDWHEKYWPASIPRRRRSSLPLNI
;
A
#
# COMPACT_ATOMS: atom_id res chain seq x y z
N MET A 1 -9.38 -22.36 -0.17
CA MET A 1 -8.10 -21.98 0.47
C MET A 1 -8.28 -20.62 1.11
N THR A 2 -8.15 -20.51 2.42
CA THR A 2 -8.17 -19.24 3.16
C THR A 2 -6.93 -18.43 2.79
N LYS A 3 -7.09 -17.19 2.31
CA LYS A 3 -5.95 -16.30 2.05
C LYS A 3 -5.25 -15.98 3.39
N THR A 4 -3.93 -15.87 3.38
CA THR A 4 -3.17 -15.41 4.55
C THR A 4 -3.44 -13.92 4.78
N PRO A 5 -3.40 -13.41 6.03
CA PRO A 5 -3.77 -12.02 6.32
C PRO A 5 -2.97 -10.99 5.53
N ILE A 6 -1.66 -11.19 5.35
CA ILE A 6 -0.83 -10.26 4.57
C ILE A 6 -1.20 -10.26 3.07
N LYS A 7 -1.67 -11.40 2.54
CA LYS A 7 -2.19 -11.46 1.17
C LYS A 7 -3.47 -10.65 1.02
N GLU A 8 -4.32 -10.57 2.05
CA GLU A 8 -5.50 -9.71 2.00
C GLU A 8 -5.12 -8.23 1.92
N LEU A 9 -4.12 -7.81 2.69
CA LEU A 9 -3.57 -6.46 2.59
C LEU A 9 -3.02 -6.19 1.18
N ALA A 10 -2.24 -7.12 0.63
CA ALA A 10 -1.72 -7.01 -0.74
C ALA A 10 -2.83 -6.87 -1.79
N GLU A 11 -3.92 -7.62 -1.64
CA GLU A 11 -5.08 -7.54 -2.53
C GLU A 11 -5.84 -6.22 -2.38
N THR A 12 -5.88 -5.65 -1.18
CA THR A 12 -6.41 -4.30 -0.95
C THR A 12 -5.55 -3.25 -1.64
N ILE A 13 -4.22 -3.36 -1.57
CA ILE A 13 -3.30 -2.44 -2.27
C ILE A 13 -3.49 -2.51 -3.80
N LYS A 14 -3.79 -3.69 -4.36
CA LYS A 14 -4.07 -3.83 -5.81
C LYS A 14 -5.31 -3.07 -6.30
N LEU A 15 -6.19 -2.62 -5.40
CA LEU A 15 -7.41 -1.89 -5.80
C LEU A 15 -7.10 -0.49 -6.33
N PHE A 16 -5.97 0.11 -5.93
CA PHE A 16 -5.59 1.45 -6.36
C PHE A 16 -5.09 1.44 -7.80
N GLU A 17 -5.69 2.24 -8.68
CA GLU A 17 -5.47 2.17 -10.13
C GLU A 17 -4.05 2.60 -10.56
N ALA A 18 -3.32 3.33 -9.71
CA ALA A 18 -1.93 3.70 -9.97
C ALA A 18 -0.93 2.59 -9.62
N VAL A 19 -1.36 1.51 -8.96
CA VAL A 19 -0.48 0.39 -8.59
C VAL A 19 -0.18 -0.46 -9.81
N LYS A 20 1.11 -0.57 -10.15
CA LYS A 20 1.59 -1.35 -11.30
C LYS A 20 1.94 -2.79 -10.94
N TRP A 21 2.40 -2.99 -9.72
CA TRP A 21 2.91 -4.27 -9.24
C TRP A 21 2.77 -4.35 -7.73
N VAL A 22 2.50 -5.54 -7.22
CA VAL A 22 2.42 -5.85 -5.79
C VAL A 22 3.03 -7.22 -5.50
N SER A 23 3.75 -7.33 -4.40
CA SER A 23 4.19 -8.58 -3.79
C SER A 23 4.03 -8.51 -2.27
N SER A 24 4.06 -9.66 -1.61
CA SER A 24 3.96 -9.77 -0.16
C SER A 24 4.86 -10.87 0.37
N GLY A 25 5.43 -10.66 1.56
CA GLY A 25 6.14 -11.68 2.32
C GLY A 25 5.36 -12.05 3.58
N GLU A 26 5.24 -13.35 3.82
CA GLU A 26 4.63 -13.89 5.03
C GLU A 26 5.67 -13.92 6.16
N PRO A 27 5.23 -13.90 7.43
CA PRO A 27 6.15 -14.11 8.52
C PRO A 27 6.67 -15.54 8.46
N GLU A 28 7.98 -15.67 8.25
CA GLU A 28 8.68 -16.94 8.26
C GLU A 28 9.64 -16.98 9.45
N PRO A 29 9.78 -18.14 10.12
CA PRO A 29 10.77 -18.29 11.18
C PRO A 29 12.17 -18.14 10.59
N LEU A 30 12.94 -17.21 11.16
CA LEU A 30 14.35 -17.03 10.84
C LEU A 30 15.21 -17.91 11.77
N PRO A 31 16.44 -18.25 11.38
CA PRO A 31 17.40 -18.88 12.29
C PRO A 31 17.51 -18.07 13.59
N HIS A 32 17.61 -18.76 14.73
CA HIS A 32 17.69 -18.17 16.08
C HIS A 32 16.38 -17.65 16.70
N GLY A 33 15.22 -17.98 16.11
CA GLY A 33 13.92 -17.72 16.74
C GLY A 33 13.36 -16.32 16.50
N GLU A 34 14.02 -15.55 15.63
CA GLU A 34 13.46 -14.33 15.06
C GLU A 34 12.38 -14.66 14.02
N TYR A 35 11.51 -13.71 13.71
CA TYR A 35 10.52 -13.83 12.64
C TYR A 35 10.73 -12.73 11.61
N MET A 36 10.59 -13.09 10.33
CA MET A 36 10.51 -12.08 9.28
C MET A 36 9.26 -11.22 9.52
N ILE A 37 9.43 -9.90 9.44
CA ILE A 37 8.31 -8.96 9.54
C ILE A 37 7.42 -9.13 8.29
N PRO A 38 6.11 -9.42 8.42
CA PRO A 38 5.20 -9.44 7.29
C PRO A 38 5.22 -8.13 6.52
N TRP A 39 5.19 -8.21 5.19
CA TRP A 39 5.29 -7.01 4.35
C TRP A 39 4.46 -7.09 3.08
N VAL A 40 4.07 -5.91 2.56
CA VAL A 40 3.50 -5.73 1.22
C VAL A 40 4.33 -4.68 0.49
N LYS A 41 4.95 -5.07 -0.63
CA LYS A 41 5.75 -4.20 -1.49
C LYS A 41 4.97 -3.90 -2.76
N PHE A 42 4.99 -2.66 -3.22
CA PHE A 42 4.27 -2.26 -4.42
C PHE A 42 5.01 -1.16 -5.19
N GLU A 43 4.74 -1.10 -6.50
CA GLU A 43 5.19 -0.04 -7.39
C GLU A 43 4.00 0.84 -7.81
N LEU A 44 4.22 2.15 -7.82
CA LEU A 44 3.26 3.14 -8.30
C LEU A 44 3.67 3.70 -9.67
N ALA A 45 2.68 4.06 -10.47
CA ALA A 45 2.88 4.86 -11.65
C ALA A 45 3.43 6.25 -11.28
N LYS A 46 4.40 6.75 -12.07
CA LYS A 46 4.91 8.12 -11.93
C LYS A 46 3.97 9.09 -12.62
N SER A 47 2.82 9.32 -11.99
CA SER A 47 1.76 10.18 -12.46
C SER A 47 1.15 10.95 -11.29
N GLU A 48 0.31 11.95 -11.57
CA GLU A 48 -0.47 12.63 -10.52
C GLU A 48 -1.29 11.62 -9.71
N LEU A 49 -1.91 10.63 -10.37
CA LEU A 49 -2.67 9.59 -9.68
C LEU A 49 -1.80 8.77 -8.74
N GLY A 50 -0.58 8.40 -9.16
CA GLY A 50 0.37 7.69 -8.29
C GLY A 50 0.79 8.49 -7.07
N TRP A 51 1.01 9.80 -7.21
CA TRP A 51 1.29 10.68 -6.07
C TRP A 51 0.12 10.75 -5.10
N ARG A 52 -1.11 10.83 -5.61
CA ARG A 52 -2.31 10.82 -4.76
C ARG A 52 -2.54 9.48 -4.08
N THR A 53 -2.24 8.36 -4.77
CA THR A 53 -2.27 7.03 -4.15
C THR A 53 -1.26 6.96 -3.00
N LEU A 54 -0.05 7.48 -3.18
CA LEU A 54 0.95 7.55 -2.11
C LEU A 54 0.46 8.40 -0.93
N GLU A 55 -0.06 9.60 -1.21
CA GLU A 55 -0.62 10.49 -0.18
C GLU A 55 -1.72 9.81 0.62
N PHE A 56 -2.69 9.18 -0.08
CA PHE A 56 -3.79 8.46 0.55
C PHE A 56 -3.29 7.31 1.42
N LEU A 57 -2.37 6.48 0.92
CA LEU A 57 -1.81 5.37 1.68
C LEU A 57 -1.01 5.85 2.89
N ALA A 58 -0.25 6.93 2.75
CA ALA A 58 0.49 7.52 3.87
C ALA A 58 -0.45 8.05 4.95
N TRP A 59 -1.52 8.74 4.57
CA TRP A 59 -2.58 9.16 5.50
C TRP A 59 -3.21 7.95 6.18
N ALA A 60 -3.61 6.95 5.40
CA ALA A 60 -4.35 5.81 5.91
C ALA A 60 -3.52 4.95 6.87
N VAL A 61 -2.29 4.60 6.47
CA VAL A 61 -1.36 3.83 7.31
C VAL A 61 -1.02 4.59 8.59
N SER A 62 -0.82 5.90 8.52
CA SER A 62 -0.53 6.71 9.72
C SER A 62 -1.70 6.72 10.70
N ASP A 63 -2.94 6.78 10.21
CA ASP A 63 -4.12 6.79 11.07
C ASP A 63 -4.37 5.43 11.73
N VAL A 64 -4.27 4.34 10.96
CA VAL A 64 -4.34 2.98 11.50
C VAL A 64 -3.24 2.74 12.53
N SER A 65 -2.04 3.30 12.30
CA SER A 65 -0.95 3.18 13.27
C SER A 65 -1.24 3.95 14.57
N ARG A 66 -1.83 5.14 14.48
CA ARG A 66 -2.28 5.90 15.66
C ARG A 66 -3.39 5.19 16.45
N ALA A 67 -4.17 4.34 15.78
CA ALA A 67 -5.20 3.52 16.42
C ALA A 67 -4.64 2.28 17.16
N GLY A 68 -3.32 2.09 17.18
CA GLY A 68 -2.65 1.04 17.97
C GLY A 68 -2.15 -0.17 17.16
N GLU A 69 -2.29 -0.14 15.84
CA GLU A 69 -1.57 -1.09 14.96
C GLU A 69 -0.14 -0.59 14.71
N ASP A 70 0.81 -1.47 14.42
CA ASP A 70 2.18 -1.07 14.07
C ASP A 70 2.43 -1.35 12.58
N LEU A 71 2.06 -0.36 11.76
CA LEU A 71 2.29 -0.36 10.32
C LEU A 71 3.30 0.71 9.96
N LEU A 72 4.23 0.36 9.09
CA LEU A 72 5.22 1.31 8.59
C LEU A 72 5.23 1.32 7.07
N LEU A 73 4.86 2.47 6.49
CA LEU A 73 5.03 2.75 5.07
C LEU A 73 6.40 3.41 4.85
N MET A 74 7.25 2.81 4.02
CA MET A 74 8.57 3.35 3.69
C MET A 74 8.89 3.24 2.19
N PRO A 75 9.67 4.19 1.64
CA PRO A 75 10.19 4.05 0.29
C PRO A 75 11.18 2.88 0.20
N THR A 76 11.20 2.23 -0.96
CA THR A 76 12.16 1.16 -1.26
C THR A 76 12.62 1.25 -2.70
N SER A 77 13.78 0.66 -3.00
CA SER A 77 14.32 0.58 -4.35
C SER A 77 14.96 -0.79 -4.56
N PRO A 78 14.90 -1.37 -5.77
CA PRO A 78 15.84 -2.40 -6.15
C PRO A 78 17.30 -1.91 -6.00
N PRO A 79 18.27 -2.83 -5.89
CA PRO A 79 19.69 -2.49 -5.85
C PRO A 79 20.13 -1.62 -7.05
N PRO A 80 21.21 -0.82 -6.92
CA PRO A 80 21.65 0.12 -7.96
C PRO A 80 21.94 -0.50 -9.34
N TYR A 81 22.28 -1.79 -9.40
CA TYR A 81 22.54 -2.50 -10.66
C TYR A 81 21.25 -3.01 -11.35
N LEU A 82 20.08 -2.88 -10.72
CA LEU A 82 18.76 -3.23 -11.25
C LEU A 82 17.82 -2.01 -11.38
N ASN A 83 18.27 -0.81 -11.01
CA ASN A 83 17.44 0.39 -11.04
C ASN A 83 18.26 1.66 -11.28
N THR A 84 17.63 2.64 -11.92
CA THR A 84 18.17 4.00 -12.07
C THR A 84 17.37 4.96 -11.18
N PRO A 85 17.99 5.93 -10.49
CA PRO A 85 17.25 6.94 -9.72
C PRO A 85 16.15 7.58 -10.55
N GLY A 86 14.94 7.67 -9.97
CA GLY A 86 13.77 8.20 -10.67
C GLY A 86 13.17 7.27 -11.73
N ALA A 87 13.67 6.04 -11.92
CA ALA A 87 13.09 5.05 -12.85
C ALA A 87 11.96 4.22 -12.21
N VAL A 88 11.95 4.07 -10.90
CA VAL A 88 10.93 3.32 -10.14
C VAL A 88 10.45 4.18 -8.97
N LEU A 89 9.16 4.05 -8.65
CA LEU A 89 8.56 4.61 -7.45
C LEU A 89 7.93 3.45 -6.67
N ALA A 90 8.69 2.87 -5.74
CA ALA A 90 8.28 1.69 -5.00
C ALA A 90 8.27 1.94 -3.48
N PHE A 91 7.34 1.28 -2.81
CA PHE A 91 7.12 1.40 -1.38
C PHE A 91 6.88 0.02 -0.77
N VAL A 92 7.08 -0.08 0.54
CA VAL A 92 6.71 -1.24 1.33
C VAL A 92 5.91 -0.81 2.54
N ILE A 93 4.87 -1.57 2.87
CA ILE A 93 4.16 -1.52 4.13
C ILE A 93 4.60 -2.73 4.94
N GLU A 94 5.32 -2.49 6.03
CA GLU A 94 5.63 -3.51 7.04
C GLU A 94 4.51 -3.56 8.06
N TYR A 95 4.20 -4.77 8.53
CA TYR A 95 3.31 -4.99 9.66
C TYR A 95 4.11 -5.60 10.80
N ARG A 96 4.47 -4.77 11.77
CA ARG A 96 5.30 -5.19 12.90
C ARG A 96 4.40 -5.79 13.96
N VAL A 97 4.39 -7.11 14.06
CA VAL A 97 3.63 -7.82 15.08
C VAL A 97 4.58 -8.47 16.05
N ASP A 98 4.26 -8.40 17.35
CA ASP A 98 5.03 -9.05 18.41
C ASP A 98 4.79 -10.57 18.45
N SER A 99 3.79 -11.07 17.70
CA SER A 99 3.47 -12.51 17.66
C SER A 99 2.73 -12.94 16.38
N LEU A 100 2.93 -14.20 15.97
CA LEU A 100 2.19 -14.83 14.87
C LEU A 100 0.67 -14.96 15.11
N SER A 101 0.21 -14.80 16.36
CA SER A 101 -1.21 -14.81 16.73
C SER A 101 -2.00 -13.59 16.25
N ASP A 102 -1.33 -12.56 15.71
CA ASP A 102 -1.96 -11.31 15.28
C ASP A 102 -2.65 -11.38 13.90
N SER A 103 -2.85 -12.59 13.39
CA SER A 103 -3.51 -12.84 12.10
C SER A 103 -4.89 -12.18 11.98
N GLU A 104 -5.66 -12.08 13.07
CA GLU A 104 -6.98 -11.41 13.05
C GLU A 104 -6.84 -9.88 12.92
N ARG A 105 -5.88 -9.28 13.63
CA ARG A 105 -5.60 -7.84 13.56
C ARG A 105 -5.18 -7.44 12.15
N MET A 106 -4.32 -8.24 11.53
CA MET A 106 -3.90 -8.04 10.15
C MET A 106 -5.08 -8.07 9.16
N ARG A 107 -6.01 -9.01 9.32
CA ARG A 107 -7.23 -9.06 8.49
C ARG A 107 -8.12 -7.83 8.71
N LYS A 108 -8.28 -7.39 9.96
CA LYS A 108 -9.03 -6.16 10.28
C LYS A 108 -8.40 -4.95 9.61
N THR A 109 -7.09 -4.79 9.70
CA THR A 109 -6.34 -3.74 8.99
C THR A 109 -6.58 -3.77 7.48
N ALA A 110 -6.49 -4.96 6.86
CA ALA A 110 -6.74 -5.11 5.43
C ALA A 110 -8.19 -4.76 5.03
N ALA A 111 -9.16 -5.09 5.89
CA ALA A 111 -10.57 -4.75 5.70
C ALA A 111 -10.83 -3.24 5.90
N PHE A 112 -10.22 -2.61 6.91
CA PHE A 112 -10.32 -1.16 7.12
C PHE A 112 -9.78 -0.36 5.95
N LEU A 113 -8.59 -0.72 5.44
CA LEU A 113 -8.03 -0.05 4.27
C LEU A 113 -8.90 -0.24 3.02
N ARG A 114 -9.58 -1.38 2.90
CA ARG A 114 -10.53 -1.63 1.80
C ARG A 114 -11.79 -0.77 1.93
N ASP A 115 -12.37 -0.68 3.11
CA ASP A 115 -13.51 0.20 3.38
C ASP A 115 -13.15 1.67 3.09
N TRP A 116 -11.95 2.10 3.51
CA TRP A 116 -11.49 3.47 3.25
C TRP A 116 -11.19 3.71 1.78
N HIS A 117 -10.66 2.72 1.07
CA HIS A 117 -10.56 2.80 -0.37
C HIS A 117 -11.96 3.02 -0.97
N GLU A 118 -12.96 2.21 -0.65
CA GLU A 118 -14.31 2.36 -1.22
C GLU A 118 -14.95 3.72 -0.87
N LYS A 119 -14.77 4.19 0.38
CA LYS A 119 -15.44 5.38 0.91
C LYS A 119 -14.75 6.70 0.58
N TYR A 120 -13.42 6.75 0.64
CA TYR A 120 -12.65 8.00 0.62
C TYR A 120 -11.74 8.13 -0.61
N TRP A 121 -11.27 7.03 -1.20
CA TRP A 121 -10.41 7.10 -2.39
C TRP A 121 -11.06 7.82 -3.58
N PRO A 122 -12.36 7.62 -3.92
CA PRO A 122 -12.98 8.29 -5.06
C PRO A 122 -12.91 9.83 -4.99
N ALA A 123 -12.92 10.41 -3.78
CA ALA A 123 -12.78 11.85 -3.58
C ALA A 123 -11.35 12.36 -3.83
N SER A 124 -10.37 11.46 -3.74
CA SER A 124 -8.94 11.75 -3.94
C SER A 124 -8.56 11.74 -5.43
N ILE A 125 -9.37 11.16 -6.32
CA ILE A 125 -9.07 11.09 -7.76
C ILE A 125 -9.28 12.46 -8.42
N PRO A 126 -8.33 12.96 -9.25
CA PRO A 126 -8.53 14.21 -9.97
C PRO A 126 -9.76 14.13 -10.87
N ARG A 127 -10.72 15.05 -10.69
CA ARG A 127 -11.79 15.21 -11.67
C ARG A 127 -11.16 15.71 -12.97
N ARG A 128 -11.40 15.00 -14.09
CA ARG A 128 -11.10 15.56 -15.42
C ARG A 128 -11.71 16.95 -15.49
N ARG A 129 -10.90 18.00 -15.63
CA ARG A 129 -11.41 19.31 -16.02
C ARG A 129 -12.19 19.08 -17.31
N ARG A 130 -13.50 19.37 -17.32
CA ARG A 130 -14.24 19.50 -18.58
C ARG A 130 -13.47 20.53 -19.38
N SER A 131 -12.89 20.12 -20.51
CA SER A 131 -12.35 21.07 -21.48
C SER A 131 -13.49 22.02 -21.81
N SER A 132 -13.35 23.28 -21.43
CA SER A 132 -14.18 24.35 -21.97
C SER A 132 -14.02 24.27 -23.48
N LEU A 133 -15.06 23.82 -24.17
CA LEU A 133 -15.16 23.98 -25.62
C LEU A 133 -14.87 25.45 -25.92
N PRO A 134 -14.08 25.77 -26.96
CA PRO A 134 -13.91 27.16 -27.36
C PRO A 134 -15.30 27.71 -27.69
N LEU A 135 -15.64 28.85 -27.07
CA LEU A 135 -16.76 29.69 -27.49
C LEU A 135 -16.40 30.18 -28.89
N ASN A 136 -16.95 29.54 -29.92
CA ASN A 136 -17.01 30.13 -31.25
C ASN A 136 -17.96 31.33 -31.15
N ILE A 137 -17.38 32.54 -31.11
CA ILE A 137 -18.04 33.81 -31.36
C ILE A 137 -17.84 34.14 -32.83
#